data_AF-A0A7X5TT97-F1
#
_entry.id   AF-A0A7X5TT97-F1
#
_cell.length_a   1.000
_cell.length_b   1.000
_cell.length_c   1.000
_cell.angle_alpha   90.00
_cell.angle_beta   90.00
_cell.angle_gamma   90.00
#
_symmetry.space_group_name_H-M   'P 1'
#
loop_
_entity.id
_entity.type
_entity.pdbx_description
1 polymer ?
#
loop_
_entity_poly.entity_id
_entity_poly.type
_entity_poly.pdbx_seq_one_letter_code
_entity_poly.pdbx_strand_id
1 'polypeptide(L)' 'MAALHFTNDELLQAISLYREALVDAKEAGDSDAERDDVIVLARENLYADDIDAHALIIDLADGDSGDRVWSLEEEVLDID' A
#
# COMPACT_ATOMS: atom_id res chain seq x y z
N MET A 1 19.18 7.87 5.90
CA MET A 1 17.84 7.28 6.10
C MET A 1 17.35 7.75 7.45
N ALA A 2 16.32 8.60 7.46
CA ALA A 2 15.64 8.94 8.70
C ALA A 2 14.86 7.68 9.10
N ALA A 3 15.19 7.05 10.22
CA ALA A 3 14.36 5.99 10.75
C ALA A 3 13.03 6.64 11.17
N LEU A 4 11.96 6.41 10.40
CA LEU A 4 10.62 6.75 10.82
C LEU A 4 10.35 6.00 12.14
N HIS A 5 10.18 6.75 13.22
CA HIS A 5 9.78 6.19 14.51
C HIS A 5 8.25 6.07 14.53
N PHE A 6 7.74 4.93 14.08
CA PHE A 6 6.32 4.59 14.18
C PHE A 6 6.12 3.46 15.19
N THR A 7 4.96 3.45 15.82
CA THR A 7 4.47 2.39 16.68
C THR A 7 3.97 1.21 15.85
N ASN A 8 3.88 0.03 16.46
CA ASN A 8 3.26 -1.12 15.79
C ASN A 8 1.80 -0.85 15.41
N ASP A 9 1.09 -0.01 16.16
CA ASP A 9 -0.30 0.32 15.87
C ASP A 9 -0.41 1.19 14.62
N GLU A 10 0.46 2.21 14.48
CA GLU A 10 0.56 3.03 13.25
C GLU A 10 0.95 2.19 12.04
N LEU A 11 1.85 1.22 12.21
CA LEU A 11 2.20 0.28 11.16
C LEU A 11 0.99 -0.56 10.73
N LEU A 12 0.28 -1.17 11.68
CA LEU A 12 -0.86 -2.02 11.39
C LEU A 12 -1.99 -1.22 10.74
N GLN A 13 -2.21 0.03 11.18
CA GLN A 13 -3.17 0.93 10.59
C GLN A 13 -2.80 1.27 9.14
N ALA A 14 -1.55 1.66 8.86
CA ALA A 14 -1.13 2.00 7.50
C ALA A 14 -1.25 0.80 6.54
N ILE A 15 -0.89 -0.40 7.01
CA ILE A 15 -1.06 -1.64 6.24
C ILE A 15 -2.55 -1.93 5.98
N SER A 16 -3.43 -1.71 6.96
CA SER A 16 -4.87 -1.89 6.78
C SER A 16 -5.46 -0.91 5.77
N LEU A 17 -5.10 0.38 5.87
CA LEU A 17 -5.54 1.41 4.92
C LEU A 17 -5.02 1.15 3.52
N TYR A 18 -3.76 0.72 3.39
CA TYR A 18 -3.19 0.38 2.10
C TYR A 18 -3.86 -0.84 1.46
N ARG A 19 -4.24 -1.84 2.26
CA ARG A 19 -5.01 -3.00 1.79
C ARG A 19 -6.37 -2.58 1.24
N GLU A 20 -7.09 -1.71 1.94
CA GLU A 20 -8.37 -1.18 1.47
C GLU A 20 -8.19 -0.40 0.17
N ALA A 21 -7.18 0.48 0.10
CA ALA A 21 -6.87 1.23 -1.11
C ALA A 21 -6.51 0.33 -2.31
N LEU A 22 -5.80 -0.79 -2.09
CA LEU A 22 -5.49 -1.78 -3.13
C LEU A 22 -6.76 -2.50 -3.63
N VAL A 23 -7.68 -2.85 -2.74
CA VAL A 23 -8.96 -3.47 -3.13
C VAL A 23 -9.78 -2.49 -3.94
N ASP A 24 -9.94 -1.25 -3.46
CA ASP A 24 -10.70 -0.21 -4.15
C ASP A 24 -10.07 0.11 -5.52
N ALA A 25 -8.74 0.17 -5.61
CA ALA A 25 -8.03 0.38 -6.87
C ALA A 25 -8.20 -0.79 -7.84
N LYS A 26 -8.20 -2.05 -7.34
CA LYS A 26 -8.46 -3.25 -8.15
C LYS A 26 -9.89 -3.28 -8.66
N GLU A 27 -10.87 -2.91 -7.82
CA GLU A 27 -12.29 -2.84 -8.21
C GLU A 27 -12.61 -1.67 -9.14
N ALA A 28 -11.88 -0.56 -9.01
CA ALA A 28 -11.99 0.59 -9.91
C ALA A 28 -11.27 0.37 -11.24
N GLY A 29 -10.25 -0.49 -11.26
CA GLY A 29 -9.54 -0.90 -12.47
C GLY A 29 -10.38 -1.82 -13.35
N ASP A 30 -10.20 -1.70 -14.67
CA ASP A 30 -10.74 -2.69 -15.60
C ASP A 30 -10.03 -4.04 -15.40
N SER A 31 -10.62 -5.14 -15.90
CA SER A 31 -10.04 -6.49 -15.80
C SER A 31 -8.65 -6.64 -16.45
N ASP A 32 -8.25 -5.67 -17.26
CA ASP A 32 -6.96 -5.61 -17.96
C ASP A 32 -5.98 -4.61 -17.32
N ALA A 33 -6.32 -4.01 -16.17
CA ALA A 33 -5.45 -3.06 -15.48
C ALA A 33 -4.14 -3.77 -15.08
N GLU A 34 -3.00 -3.17 -15.46
CA GLU A 34 -1.71 -3.70 -15.07
C GLU A 34 -1.53 -3.56 -13.55
N ARG A 35 -0.83 -4.53 -12.94
CA ARG A 35 -0.54 -4.55 -11.49
C ARG A 35 0.04 -3.21 -11.02
N ASP A 36 0.94 -2.64 -11.81
CA ASP A 36 1.61 -1.38 -11.48
C ASP A 36 0.63 -0.19 -11.48
N ASP A 37 -0.35 -0.17 -12.38
CA ASP A 37 -1.38 0.87 -12.42
C ASP A 37 -2.28 0.81 -11.18
N VAL A 38 -2.64 -0.41 -10.74
CA VAL A 38 -3.42 -0.61 -9.51
C VAL A 38 -2.65 -0.15 -8.28
N ILE A 39 -1.35 -0.46 -8.20
CA ILE A 39 -0.48 -0.01 -7.10
C ILE A 39 -0.37 1.52 -7.06
N VAL A 40 -0.18 2.16 -8.22
CA VAL A 40 -0.13 3.63 -8.31
C VAL A 40 -1.44 4.25 -7.83
N LEU A 41 -2.58 3.77 -8.32
CA LEU A 41 -3.89 4.27 -7.92
C LEU A 41 -4.16 4.05 -6.42
N ALA A 42 -3.79 2.89 -5.88
CA ALA A 42 -3.93 2.60 -4.45
C ALA A 42 -3.10 3.57 -3.58
N ARG A 43 -1.87 3.90 -4.01
CA ARG A 43 -1.03 4.88 -3.31
C ARG A 43 -1.59 6.30 -3.41
N GLU A 44 -2.14 6.69 -4.56
CA GLU A 44 -2.82 7.99 -4.71
C GLU A 44 -4.07 8.09 -3.81
N ASN A 45 -4.88 7.05 -3.76
CA ASN A 45 -6.06 6.97 -2.88
C ASN A 45 -5.64 7.03 -1.41
N LEU A 46 -4.59 6.28 -1.03
CA LEU A 46 -4.06 6.31 0.34
C LEU A 46 -3.51 7.70 0.69
N TYR A 47 -2.81 8.37 -0.21
CA TYR A 47 -2.32 9.73 0.02
C TYR A 47 -3.47 10.73 0.24
N ALA A 48 -4.56 10.56 -0.51
CA ALA A 48 -5.74 11.40 -0.37
C ALA A 48 -6.49 11.18 0.97
N ASP A 49 -6.46 9.96 1.50
CA ASP A 49 -7.12 9.58 2.74
C ASP A 49 -6.24 9.85 3.98
N ASP A 50 -4.99 9.38 3.96
CA ASP A 50 -4.03 9.52 5.06
C ASP A 50 -2.59 9.67 4.54
N ILE A 51 -2.09 10.92 4.59
CA ILE A 51 -0.74 11.29 4.14
C ILE A 51 0.35 10.60 4.97
N ASP A 52 0.12 10.36 6.26
CA ASP A 52 1.11 9.76 7.16
C ASP A 52 1.21 8.25 6.89
N ALA A 53 0.07 7.58 6.69
CA ALA A 53 0.02 6.19 6.26
C ALA A 53 0.70 6.00 4.89
N HIS A 54 0.44 6.89 3.93
CA HIS A 54 1.11 6.87 2.63
C HIS A 54 2.63 7.00 2.77
N ALA A 55 3.11 7.99 3.54
CA ALA A 55 4.55 8.18 3.75
C ALA A 55 5.21 6.94 4.38
N LEU A 56 4.51 6.28 5.32
CA LEU A 56 4.99 5.06 5.95
C LEU A 56 5.06 3.89 4.96
N ILE A 57 4.05 3.69 4.11
CA ILE A 57 4.06 2.63 3.10
C ILE A 57 5.20 2.81 2.10
N ILE A 58 5.47 4.04 1.65
CA ILE A 58 6.60 4.33 0.75
C ILE A 58 7.93 4.00 1.44
N ASP A 59 8.14 4.46 2.67
CA ASP A 59 9.40 4.17 3.40
C ASP A 59 9.58 2.66 3.66
N LEU A 60 8.49 1.95 3.95
CA LEU A 60 8.50 0.49 4.08
C LEU A 60 8.86 -0.18 2.76
N ALA A 61 8.26 0.23 1.65
CA ALA A 61 8.51 -0.32 0.32
C ALA A 61 9.96 -0.11 -0.15
N ASP A 62 10.53 1.05 0.16
CA ASP A 62 11.91 1.42 -0.21
C ASP A 62 12.97 0.88 0.78
N GLY A 63 12.54 0.43 1.97
CA GLY A 63 13.40 -0.08 3.04
C GLY A 63 13.54 -1.61 3.09
N ASP A 64 14.35 -2.10 4.03
CA ASP A 64 14.55 -3.55 4.27
C ASP A 64 13.26 -4.28 4.73
N SER A 65 12.19 -3.53 5.04
CA SER A 65 10.87 -4.08 5.39
C SER A 65 9.91 -4.18 4.18
N GLY A 66 10.40 -3.91 2.97
CA GLY A 66 9.63 -3.92 1.72
C GLY A 66 8.92 -5.24 1.45
N ASP A 67 9.46 -6.35 1.97
CA ASP A 67 8.85 -7.67 1.90
C ASP A 67 7.40 -7.69 2.37
N ARG A 68 7.03 -6.89 3.38
CA ARG A 68 5.64 -6.83 3.89
C ARG A 68 4.70 -6.11 2.94
N VAL A 69 5.15 -5.01 2.35
CA VAL A 69 4.36 -4.24 1.38
C VAL A 69 4.18 -5.07 0.12
N TRP A 70 5.25 -5.69 -0.36
CA TRP A 70 5.21 -6.55 -1.53
C TRP A 70 4.32 -7.78 -1.32
N SER A 71 4.44 -8.45 -0.16
CA SER A 71 3.58 -9.60 0.18
C SER A 71 2.09 -9.23 0.22
N LEU A 72 1.77 -8.03 0.70
CA LEU A 72 0.39 -7.53 0.70
C LEU A 72 -0.11 -7.25 -0.72
N GLU A 73 0.71 -6.61 -1.56
CA GLU A 73 0.38 -6.36 -2.96
C GLU A 73 0.13 -7.68 -3.72
N GLU A 74 0.96 -8.71 -3.52
CA GLU A 74 0.71 -10.05 -4.06
C GLU A 74 -0.58 -10.67 -3.51
N GLU A 75 -0.84 -10.59 -2.19
CA GLU A 75 -2.07 -11.14 -1.58
C GLU A 75 -3.33 -10.51 -2.21
N VAL A 76 -3.36 -9.20 -2.40
CA VAL A 76 -4.58 -8.52 -2.87
C VAL A 76 -4.73 -8.63 -4.39
N LEU A 77 -3.63 -8.50 -5.13
CA LEU A 77 -3.67 -8.39 -6.59
C LEU A 77 -3.63 -9.76 -7.27
N ASP A 78 -2.89 -10.74 -6.72
CA ASP A 78 -2.69 -12.05 -7.37
C ASP A 78 -3.68 -13.14 -6.92
N ILE A 79 -4.62 -12.83 -6.02
CA ILE A 79 -5.79 -13.71 -5.77
C ILE A 79 -6.78 -13.53 -6.93
N ASP A 80 -6.74 -14.49 -7.85
CA ASP A 80 -7.78 -14.81 -8.85
C ASP A 80 -8.74 -15.90 -8.35
#